data_AF-A0ABD2QH43-F1
#
_entry.id   AF-A0ABD2QH43-F1
#
_cell.length_a   1.000
_cell.length_b   1.000
_cell.length_c   1.000
_cell.angle_alpha   90.00
_cell.angle_beta   90.00
_cell.angle_gamma   90.00
#
_symmetry.space_group_name_H-M   'P 1'
#
loop_
_entity.id
_entity.type
_entity.pdbx_description
1 polymer ?
#
loop_
_entity_poly.entity_id
_entity_poly.type
_entity_poly.pdbx_seq_one_letter_code
_entity_poly.pdbx_strand_id
1 'polypeptide(L)'
;MTSVSKLVDRVEACAALDCGGLTPSQGFVKKLHSLDKKKPIFALIRCRPGDFIYSDDDLDLMIEDATALAPFVSGYVFGALRKDSRIDKDICHKFASSVPGDKQLTFHRAIDLCPDLIEAVNDVRDLKARSHNWTTILSSGGQKSALEGADQLKRMVEAAFPDLNILAGGGISTCNAIQVAKGSGAWGLHGSFRKSTASKMLPLVEKNSFCQAFGADSDWSIKRPCCDSILECALKQLLRQVSFEAQRVVPLRPDTVDVVKTTPGNALGSVYWLDSGDIYKNLAFEACLSKSPHRFSKLNAKAASIEEMIFDVLLWISDPCVVVGRHQNPWLEVDHLNIKQNNYSVARRYSGGGAVFHDRGNLNISFISSSVHMDRRNCMEFLKSALQKQLPNYPMEVGPRFDLWHKKPSGKLVKLSGAASRFGSNVSYHHCTLLFQSNLTELNSLLRSKLKGSSSSATNSVPSEVENVPIEKNQLIKCIMEAVIDRKMTQGNFVKIDKSNREKFVNQSEFQKEFETLKCWDWIYGNTPKFSIPVEKNCEAIFEKGRIKSLSLPVHSLQADQDKVLHAILGTECKEKLLKAKIQPLMNQVTSADLKSLLSNLYSIANLL
;
A
#
# COMPACT_ATOMS: atom_id res chain seq x y z
N MET A 1 7.86 26.97 -27.18
CA MET A 1 6.78 25.99 -26.96
C MET A 1 7.30 24.55 -26.89
N THR A 2 8.21 24.12 -27.78
CA THR A 2 8.76 22.74 -27.83
C THR A 2 9.68 22.31 -26.67
N SER A 3 10.30 23.24 -25.94
CA SER A 3 11.12 22.91 -24.75
C SER A 3 10.29 22.78 -23.46
N VAL A 4 9.19 23.54 -23.34
CA VAL A 4 8.29 23.54 -22.16
C VAL A 4 7.41 22.29 -22.13
N SER A 5 6.95 21.80 -23.29
CA SER A 5 6.11 20.61 -23.36
C SER A 5 6.77 19.37 -22.74
N LYS A 6 8.11 19.28 -22.77
CA LYS A 6 8.87 18.18 -22.17
C LYS A 6 8.92 18.20 -20.64
N LEU A 7 8.59 19.32 -20.00
CA LEU A 7 8.79 19.54 -18.55
C LEU A 7 7.48 19.62 -17.75
N VAL A 8 6.32 19.65 -18.41
CA VAL A 8 5.00 19.69 -17.75
C VAL A 8 4.22 18.41 -18.05
N ASP A 9 3.46 17.90 -17.08
CA ASP A 9 2.70 16.64 -17.25
C ASP A 9 1.51 16.81 -18.21
N ARG A 10 0.91 18.00 -18.23
CA ARG A 10 -0.29 18.34 -19.01
C ARG A 10 -0.25 19.80 -19.47
N VAL A 11 -0.86 20.09 -20.61
CA VAL A 11 -1.05 21.47 -21.11
C VAL A 11 -2.53 21.82 -21.06
N GLU A 12 -2.85 23.00 -20.53
CA GLU A 12 -4.17 23.61 -20.67
C GLU A 12 -4.13 24.64 -21.81
N ALA A 13 -5.02 24.49 -22.77
CA ALA A 13 -5.16 25.38 -23.92
C ALA A 13 -6.34 26.35 -23.68
N CYS A 14 -6.06 27.64 -23.72
CA CYS A 14 -7.05 28.70 -23.58
C CYS A 14 -6.65 29.94 -24.39
N ALA A 15 -7.64 30.70 -24.83
CA ALA A 15 -7.48 32.03 -25.42
C ALA A 15 -7.76 33.12 -24.38
N ALA A 16 -7.50 34.38 -24.72
CA ALA A 16 -7.94 35.56 -23.94
C ALA A 16 -7.68 35.46 -22.43
N LEU A 17 -6.44 35.16 -22.07
CA LEU A 17 -6.02 34.94 -20.69
C LEU A 17 -6.21 36.16 -19.77
N ASP A 18 -6.34 37.36 -20.32
CA ASP A 18 -6.53 38.60 -19.54
C ASP A 18 -7.95 38.74 -18.98
N CYS A 19 -8.94 38.03 -19.54
CA CYS A 19 -10.31 37.96 -19.01
C CYS A 19 -10.61 36.63 -18.27
N GLY A 20 -9.56 35.95 -17.80
CA GLY A 20 -9.69 34.68 -17.09
C GLY A 20 -9.72 33.44 -18.00
N GLY A 21 -9.52 33.61 -19.31
CA GLY A 21 -9.45 32.54 -20.29
C GLY A 21 -10.78 32.26 -20.99
N LEU A 22 -10.73 31.98 -22.29
CA LEU A 22 -11.84 31.58 -23.16
C LEU A 22 -11.47 30.33 -23.97
N THR A 23 -12.48 29.74 -24.65
CA THR A 23 -12.29 28.62 -25.56
C THR A 23 -11.17 28.92 -26.58
N PRO A 24 -10.16 28.04 -26.72
CA PRO A 24 -9.10 28.22 -27.71
C PRO A 24 -9.61 27.94 -29.13
N SER A 25 -9.05 28.64 -30.12
CA SER A 25 -9.38 28.33 -31.52
C SER A 25 -8.90 26.92 -31.90
N GLN A 26 -9.65 26.25 -32.77
CA GLN A 26 -9.28 24.92 -33.26
C GLN A 26 -7.88 24.89 -33.90
N GLY A 27 -7.51 25.95 -34.62
CA GLY A 27 -6.18 26.09 -35.21
C GLY A 27 -5.06 26.10 -34.17
N PHE A 28 -5.28 26.76 -33.02
CA PHE A 28 -4.32 26.78 -31.92
C PHE A 28 -4.15 25.39 -31.29
N VAL A 29 -5.25 24.69 -31.00
CA VAL A 29 -5.22 23.35 -30.40
C VAL A 29 -4.59 22.32 -31.35
N LYS A 30 -4.95 22.36 -32.65
CA LYS A 30 -4.32 21.53 -33.70
C LYS A 30 -2.81 21.75 -33.74
N LYS A 31 -2.37 23.01 -33.70
CA LYS A 31 -0.93 23.34 -33.67
C LYS A 31 -0.27 22.76 -32.43
N LEU A 32 -0.83 22.95 -31.23
CA LEU A 32 -0.31 22.37 -29.99
C LEU A 32 -0.20 20.85 -30.06
N HIS A 33 -1.26 20.17 -30.52
CA HIS A 33 -1.29 18.72 -30.68
C HIS A 33 -0.21 18.22 -31.65
N SER A 34 0.02 18.93 -32.77
CA SER A 34 1.07 18.57 -33.72
C SER A 34 2.50 18.69 -33.16
N LEU A 35 2.72 19.51 -32.13
CA LEU A 35 4.05 19.69 -31.53
C LEU A 35 4.46 18.50 -30.65
N ASP A 36 3.49 17.85 -29.98
CA ASP A 36 3.71 16.66 -29.18
C ASP A 36 2.42 15.83 -29.05
N LYS A 37 2.27 14.81 -29.90
CA LYS A 37 1.08 13.94 -29.93
C LYS A 37 0.87 13.13 -28.64
N LYS A 38 1.90 12.99 -27.80
CA LYS A 38 1.82 12.21 -26.55
C LYS A 38 1.47 13.07 -25.34
N LYS A 39 1.55 14.40 -25.45
CA LYS A 39 1.27 15.32 -24.35
C LYS A 39 -0.24 15.47 -24.16
N PRO A 40 -0.78 15.20 -22.96
CA PRO A 40 -2.19 15.48 -22.69
C PRO A 40 -2.50 16.97 -22.82
N ILE A 41 -3.48 17.30 -23.67
CA ILE A 41 -3.98 18.66 -23.87
C ILE A 41 -5.40 18.73 -23.34
N PHE A 42 -5.69 19.72 -22.50
CA PHE A 42 -7.02 20.00 -22.00
C PHE A 42 -7.45 21.37 -22.51
N ALA A 43 -8.60 21.46 -23.20
CA ALA A 43 -9.12 22.73 -23.67
C ALA A 43 -10.05 23.35 -22.62
N LEU A 44 -9.82 24.61 -22.27
CA LEU A 44 -10.83 25.40 -21.57
C LEU A 44 -12.04 25.57 -22.49
N ILE A 45 -13.23 25.29 -21.99
CA ILE A 45 -14.49 25.51 -22.70
C ILE A 45 -15.24 26.62 -21.98
N ARG A 46 -15.27 27.80 -22.61
CA ARG A 46 -15.89 29.01 -22.10
C ARG A 46 -16.12 30.00 -23.24
N CYS A 47 -17.38 30.23 -23.60
CA CYS A 47 -17.77 31.04 -24.75
C CYS A 47 -17.56 32.55 -24.56
N ARG A 48 -17.64 33.06 -23.33
CA ARG A 48 -17.60 34.50 -23.03
C ARG A 48 -16.91 34.86 -21.71
N PRO A 49 -16.41 36.09 -21.56
CA PRO A 49 -15.93 36.60 -20.27
C PRO A 49 -17.10 36.91 -19.32
N GLY A 50 -16.78 37.25 -18.07
CA GLY A 50 -17.77 37.64 -17.06
C GLY A 50 -18.03 36.53 -16.04
N ASP A 51 -19.31 36.28 -15.76
CA ASP A 51 -19.76 35.25 -14.81
C ASP A 51 -19.59 33.82 -15.35
N PHE A 52 -20.16 32.86 -14.62
CA PHE A 52 -20.18 31.43 -14.93
C PHE A 52 -21.62 30.88 -14.96
N ILE A 53 -22.61 31.75 -15.15
CA ILE A 53 -24.03 31.39 -15.23
C ILE A 53 -24.39 31.34 -16.70
N TYR A 54 -24.66 30.15 -17.25
CA TYR A 54 -24.86 29.97 -18.68
C TYR A 54 -26.33 29.72 -19.02
N SER A 55 -26.78 30.26 -20.15
CA SER A 55 -28.04 29.85 -20.79
C SER A 55 -27.87 28.50 -21.50
N ASP A 56 -28.98 27.90 -21.95
CA ASP A 56 -28.90 26.73 -22.83
C ASP A 56 -28.21 27.08 -24.16
N ASP A 57 -28.43 28.28 -24.73
CA ASP A 57 -27.72 28.74 -25.95
C ASP A 57 -26.19 28.85 -25.75
N ASP A 58 -25.76 29.36 -24.58
CA ASP A 58 -24.34 29.42 -24.20
C ASP A 58 -23.76 28.00 -24.17
N LEU A 59 -24.50 27.04 -23.59
CA LEU A 59 -24.10 25.65 -23.46
C LEU A 59 -24.00 24.93 -24.80
N ASP A 60 -24.98 25.13 -25.69
CA ASP A 60 -25.00 24.51 -27.02
C ASP A 60 -23.77 24.94 -27.84
N LEU A 61 -23.45 26.24 -27.83
CA LEU A 61 -22.25 26.76 -28.49
C LEU A 61 -20.96 26.15 -27.91
N MET A 62 -20.89 26.00 -26.58
CA MET A 62 -19.75 25.37 -25.91
C MET A 62 -19.62 23.87 -26.22
N ILE A 63 -20.73 23.15 -26.43
CA ILE A 63 -20.73 21.75 -26.84
C ILE A 63 -20.24 21.61 -28.29
N GLU A 64 -20.66 22.50 -29.20
CA GLU A 64 -20.16 22.52 -30.58
C GLU A 64 -18.63 22.73 -30.61
N ASP A 65 -18.14 23.72 -29.88
CA ASP A 65 -16.71 23.98 -29.72
C ASP A 65 -15.96 22.76 -29.16
N ALA A 66 -16.47 22.18 -28.07
CA ALA A 66 -15.86 20.99 -27.47
C ALA A 66 -15.79 19.82 -28.46
N THR A 67 -16.85 19.62 -29.24
CA THR A 67 -16.94 18.57 -30.27
C THR A 67 -15.89 18.79 -31.36
N ALA A 68 -15.74 20.03 -31.85
CA ALA A 68 -14.74 20.38 -32.86
C ALA A 68 -13.29 20.19 -32.37
N LEU A 69 -13.06 20.26 -31.06
CA LEU A 69 -11.75 20.07 -30.43
C LEU A 69 -11.45 18.61 -30.03
N ALA A 70 -12.46 17.75 -29.92
CA ALA A 70 -12.35 16.39 -29.38
C ALA A 70 -11.21 15.52 -29.97
N PRO A 71 -10.88 15.60 -31.27
CA PRO A 71 -9.78 14.80 -31.84
C PRO A 71 -8.38 15.19 -31.35
N PHE A 72 -8.22 16.39 -30.79
CA PHE A 72 -6.91 16.97 -30.46
C PHE A 72 -6.64 17.07 -28.97
N VAL A 73 -7.64 16.78 -28.14
CA VAL A 73 -7.60 16.95 -26.68
C VAL A 73 -7.82 15.63 -25.95
N SER A 74 -7.21 15.52 -24.77
CA SER A 74 -7.40 14.44 -23.80
C SER A 74 -8.51 14.75 -22.79
N GLY A 75 -8.97 16.00 -22.73
CA GLY A 75 -9.99 16.44 -21.79
C GLY A 75 -10.41 17.88 -21.99
N TYR A 76 -11.34 18.32 -21.15
CA TYR A 76 -11.87 19.67 -21.13
C TYR A 76 -11.78 20.27 -19.73
N VAL A 77 -11.71 21.59 -19.66
CA VAL A 77 -11.81 22.37 -18.43
C VAL A 77 -13.10 23.19 -18.51
N PHE A 78 -14.05 22.95 -17.62
CA PHE A 78 -15.39 23.52 -17.68
C PHE A 78 -16.02 23.60 -16.28
N GLY A 79 -16.83 24.60 -16.01
CA GLY A 79 -17.63 24.68 -14.79
C GLY A 79 -18.72 25.74 -14.91
N ALA A 80 -19.88 25.47 -14.31
CA ALA A 80 -21.03 26.37 -14.34
C ALA A 80 -21.53 26.61 -12.91
N LEU A 81 -22.00 27.83 -12.65
CA LEU A 81 -22.57 28.24 -11.37
C LEU A 81 -24.00 28.74 -11.56
N ARG A 82 -24.78 28.67 -10.49
CA ARG A 82 -26.11 29.26 -10.38
C ARG A 82 -26.01 30.72 -9.91
N LYS A 83 -27.14 31.42 -9.91
CA LYS A 83 -27.25 32.82 -9.45
C LYS A 83 -26.83 33.04 -7.98
N ASP A 84 -26.85 31.99 -7.16
CA ASP A 84 -26.40 32.00 -5.76
C ASP A 84 -24.93 31.54 -5.60
N SER A 85 -24.19 31.46 -6.71
CA SER A 85 -22.80 31.00 -6.78
C SER A 85 -22.57 29.55 -6.35
N ARG A 86 -23.61 28.73 -6.19
CA ARG A 86 -23.45 27.26 -6.06
C ARG A 86 -23.24 26.61 -7.42
N ILE A 87 -22.74 25.39 -7.45
CA ILE A 87 -22.51 24.67 -8.71
C ILE A 87 -23.82 24.39 -9.43
N ASP A 88 -23.88 24.72 -10.72
CA ASP A 88 -24.99 24.34 -11.58
C ASP A 88 -24.82 22.90 -12.06
N LYS A 89 -25.35 21.97 -11.24
CA LYS A 89 -25.23 20.54 -11.50
C LYS A 89 -25.96 20.06 -12.76
N ASP A 90 -26.93 20.82 -13.26
CA ASP A 90 -27.69 20.43 -14.45
C ASP A 90 -26.93 20.82 -15.71
N ILE A 91 -26.46 22.06 -15.82
CA ILE A 91 -25.59 22.50 -16.93
C ILE A 91 -24.29 21.68 -16.97
N CYS A 92 -23.66 21.43 -15.83
CA CYS A 92 -22.46 20.60 -15.77
C CYS A 92 -22.71 19.14 -16.21
N HIS A 93 -23.86 18.57 -15.85
CA HIS A 93 -24.21 17.21 -16.28
C HIS A 93 -24.56 17.13 -17.77
N LYS A 94 -25.32 18.11 -18.30
CA LYS A 94 -25.61 18.21 -19.73
C LYS A 94 -24.31 18.29 -20.54
N PHE A 95 -23.40 19.20 -20.18
CA PHE A 95 -22.09 19.31 -20.83
C PHE A 95 -21.31 17.98 -20.79
N ALA A 96 -21.20 17.37 -19.61
CA ALA A 96 -20.42 16.14 -19.42
C ALA A 96 -20.98 14.95 -20.22
N SER A 97 -22.29 14.92 -20.47
CA SER A 97 -22.97 13.87 -21.23
C SER A 97 -22.88 14.07 -22.74
N SER A 98 -22.64 15.31 -23.18
CA SER A 98 -22.51 15.67 -24.60
C SER A 98 -21.10 15.51 -25.16
N VAL A 99 -20.09 15.29 -24.31
CA VAL A 99 -18.69 15.05 -24.73
C VAL A 99 -18.32 13.57 -24.63
N PRO A 100 -17.34 13.08 -25.44
CA PRO A 100 -16.97 11.67 -25.38
C PRO A 100 -16.48 11.24 -23.99
N GLY A 101 -16.93 10.08 -23.50
CA GLY A 101 -16.70 9.62 -22.13
C GLY A 101 -15.24 9.32 -21.78
N ASP A 102 -14.36 9.16 -22.78
CA ASP A 102 -12.91 9.02 -22.60
C ASP A 102 -12.22 10.37 -22.30
N LYS A 103 -12.90 11.50 -22.51
CA LYS A 103 -12.37 12.84 -22.26
C LYS A 103 -12.55 13.21 -20.80
N GLN A 104 -11.43 13.44 -20.12
CA GLN A 104 -11.45 13.86 -18.71
C GLN A 104 -11.96 15.30 -18.55
N LEU A 105 -12.65 15.57 -17.45
CA LEU A 105 -13.18 16.89 -17.11
C LEU A 105 -12.50 17.46 -15.87
N THR A 106 -12.11 18.72 -15.97
CA THR A 106 -11.60 19.54 -14.86
C THR A 106 -12.59 20.66 -14.55
N PHE A 107 -13.09 20.71 -13.32
CA PHE A 107 -13.88 21.86 -12.86
C PHE A 107 -12.96 23.05 -12.65
N HIS A 108 -13.15 24.13 -13.40
CA HIS A 108 -12.25 25.29 -13.35
C HIS A 108 -12.49 26.18 -12.11
N ARG A 109 -11.68 27.24 -11.99
CA ARG A 109 -11.66 28.17 -10.84
C ARG A 109 -12.96 28.92 -10.52
N ALA A 110 -14.05 28.75 -11.27
CA ALA A 110 -15.36 29.19 -10.81
C ALA A 110 -15.72 28.62 -9.43
N ILE A 111 -15.19 27.44 -9.07
CA ILE A 111 -15.39 26.89 -7.72
C ILE A 111 -14.92 27.85 -6.62
N ASP A 112 -13.90 28.69 -6.89
CA ASP A 112 -13.37 29.66 -5.92
C ASP A 112 -14.38 30.76 -5.57
N LEU A 113 -15.49 30.88 -6.31
CA LEU A 113 -16.59 31.81 -6.05
C LEU A 113 -17.71 31.19 -5.21
N CYS A 114 -17.67 29.88 -4.97
CA CYS A 114 -18.69 29.20 -4.18
C CYS A 114 -18.65 29.66 -2.71
N PRO A 115 -19.81 29.86 -2.06
CA PRO A 115 -19.87 30.28 -0.65
C PRO A 115 -19.19 29.29 0.30
N ASP A 116 -19.34 27.99 0.03
CA ASP A 116 -18.68 26.91 0.76
C ASP A 116 -17.97 25.99 -0.26
N LEU A 117 -16.64 25.97 -0.16
CA LEU A 117 -15.80 25.20 -1.07
C LEU A 117 -15.83 23.69 -0.80
N ILE A 118 -16.15 23.27 0.43
CA ILE A 118 -16.27 21.85 0.77
C ILE A 118 -17.61 21.32 0.24
N GLU A 119 -18.68 22.09 0.37
CA GLU A 119 -19.95 21.78 -0.28
C GLU A 119 -19.79 21.72 -1.80
N ALA A 120 -19.09 22.69 -2.40
CA ALA A 120 -18.83 22.70 -3.83
C ALA A 120 -17.99 21.50 -4.30
N VAL A 121 -17.02 21.04 -3.49
CA VAL A 121 -16.29 19.79 -3.78
C VAL A 121 -17.25 18.60 -3.80
N ASN A 122 -18.17 18.51 -2.84
CA ASN A 122 -19.18 17.45 -2.81
C ASN A 122 -20.14 17.50 -4.01
N ASP A 123 -20.53 18.69 -4.47
CA ASP A 123 -21.32 18.85 -5.69
C ASP A 123 -20.59 18.30 -6.93
N VAL A 124 -19.28 18.50 -7.05
CA VAL A 124 -18.49 17.89 -8.14
C VAL A 124 -18.40 16.36 -7.97
N ARG A 125 -18.42 15.83 -6.74
CA ARG A 125 -18.51 14.38 -6.50
C ARG A 125 -19.85 13.82 -6.97
N ASP A 126 -20.96 14.51 -6.72
CA ASP A 126 -22.27 14.12 -7.24
C ASP A 126 -22.30 14.10 -8.77
N LEU A 127 -21.62 15.07 -9.40
CA LEU A 127 -21.45 15.10 -10.85
C LEU A 127 -20.61 13.92 -11.34
N LYS A 128 -19.53 13.60 -10.64
CA LYS A 128 -18.68 12.43 -10.95
C LYS A 128 -19.46 11.12 -10.86
N ALA A 129 -20.31 10.96 -9.85
CA ALA A 129 -21.13 9.76 -9.68
C ALA A 129 -22.10 9.55 -10.87
N ARG A 130 -22.55 10.63 -11.52
CA ARG A 130 -23.37 10.60 -12.73
C ARG A 130 -22.55 10.45 -14.01
N SER A 131 -21.40 11.11 -14.07
CA SER A 131 -20.51 11.16 -15.23
C SER A 131 -19.06 10.96 -14.76
N HIS A 132 -18.56 9.73 -14.88
CA HIS A 132 -17.27 9.30 -14.32
C HIS A 132 -16.04 10.08 -14.82
N ASN A 133 -16.21 10.85 -15.90
CA ASN A 133 -15.16 11.66 -16.53
C ASN A 133 -14.79 12.93 -15.75
N TRP A 134 -15.53 13.35 -14.72
CA TRP A 134 -15.05 14.35 -13.76
C TRP A 134 -13.88 13.80 -12.95
N THR A 135 -12.68 14.35 -13.15
CA THR A 135 -11.45 13.84 -12.51
C THR A 135 -10.75 14.85 -11.64
N THR A 136 -10.89 16.15 -11.91
CA THR A 136 -10.05 17.19 -11.32
C THR A 136 -10.85 18.46 -11.00
N ILE A 137 -10.47 19.18 -9.95
CA ILE A 137 -10.93 20.53 -9.61
C ILE A 137 -9.70 21.43 -9.60
N LEU A 138 -9.75 22.56 -10.29
CA LEU A 138 -8.71 23.60 -10.26
C LEU A 138 -9.17 24.75 -9.37
N SER A 139 -8.39 25.07 -8.34
CA SER A 139 -8.77 26.06 -7.31
C SER A 139 -7.55 26.77 -6.73
N SER A 140 -7.76 27.99 -6.22
CA SER A 140 -6.83 28.72 -5.36
C SER A 140 -7.19 28.62 -3.87
N GLY A 141 -8.20 27.83 -3.50
CA GLY A 141 -8.75 27.77 -2.16
C GLY A 141 -9.67 28.94 -1.82
N GLY A 142 -10.32 29.54 -2.82
CA GLY A 142 -11.15 30.74 -2.64
C GLY A 142 -10.36 32.03 -2.37
N GLN A 143 -9.04 31.99 -2.50
CA GLN A 143 -8.16 33.14 -2.24
C GLN A 143 -7.55 33.72 -3.51
N LYS A 144 -6.93 34.89 -3.42
CA LYS A 144 -6.28 35.56 -4.56
C LYS A 144 -5.13 34.73 -5.14
N SER A 145 -4.38 34.03 -4.27
CA SER A 145 -3.32 33.11 -4.65
C SER A 145 -3.50 31.75 -3.97
N ALA A 146 -3.01 30.69 -4.61
CA ALA A 146 -3.02 29.34 -4.03
C ALA A 146 -2.13 29.20 -2.78
N LEU A 147 -1.18 30.13 -2.59
CA LEU A 147 -0.39 30.20 -1.36
C LEU A 147 -1.23 30.70 -0.19
N GLU A 148 -1.99 31.78 -0.39
CA GLU A 148 -2.91 32.31 0.62
C GLU A 148 -4.02 31.30 0.95
N GLY A 149 -4.53 30.58 -0.06
CA GLY A 149 -5.56 29.58 0.13
C GLY A 149 -5.05 28.18 0.47
N ALA A 150 -3.77 28.02 0.85
CA ALA A 150 -3.17 26.69 1.04
C ALA A 150 -3.92 25.83 2.08
N ASP A 151 -4.31 26.40 3.22
CA ASP A 151 -5.06 25.68 4.26
C ASP A 151 -6.45 25.26 3.78
N GLN A 152 -7.12 26.11 3.01
CA GLN A 152 -8.43 25.79 2.46
C GLN A 152 -8.33 24.75 1.35
N LEU A 153 -7.30 24.82 0.49
CA LEU A 153 -6.97 23.79 -0.49
C LEU A 153 -6.72 22.44 0.19
N LYS A 154 -6.05 22.43 1.35
CA LYS A 154 -5.86 21.20 2.12
C LYS A 154 -7.17 20.57 2.56
N ARG A 155 -8.12 21.38 3.07
CA ARG A 155 -9.47 20.90 3.40
C ARG A 155 -10.22 20.40 2.17
N MET A 156 -10.08 21.08 1.02
CA MET A 156 -10.66 20.62 -0.24
C MET A 156 -10.06 19.29 -0.70
N VAL A 157 -8.76 19.08 -0.54
CA VAL A 157 -8.07 17.80 -0.83
C VAL A 157 -8.65 16.68 0.03
N GLU A 158 -8.81 16.93 1.33
CA GLU A 158 -9.39 15.96 2.26
C GLU A 158 -10.85 15.62 1.89
N ALA A 159 -11.65 16.61 1.49
CA ALA A 159 -13.03 16.40 1.06
C ALA A 159 -13.17 15.72 -0.32
N ALA A 160 -12.24 15.98 -1.24
CA ALA A 160 -12.24 15.42 -2.59
C ALA A 160 -11.78 13.95 -2.63
N PHE A 161 -11.07 13.50 -1.59
CA PHE A 161 -10.52 12.16 -1.50
C PHE A 161 -11.62 11.08 -1.37
N PRO A 162 -11.45 9.89 -1.98
CA PRO A 162 -10.38 9.47 -2.90
C PRO A 162 -10.67 9.76 -4.39
N ASP A 163 -11.84 10.32 -4.71
CA ASP A 163 -12.43 10.21 -6.05
C ASP A 163 -12.10 11.38 -7.02
N LEU A 164 -11.67 12.52 -6.49
CA LEU A 164 -11.38 13.74 -7.24
C LEU A 164 -10.00 14.30 -6.91
N ASN A 165 -9.29 14.80 -7.91
CA ASN A 165 -8.01 15.49 -7.75
C ASN A 165 -8.23 16.98 -7.51
N ILE A 166 -7.52 17.57 -6.55
CA ILE A 166 -7.40 19.04 -6.44
C ILE A 166 -6.10 19.48 -7.12
N LEU A 167 -6.19 20.40 -8.07
CA LEU A 167 -5.06 21.06 -8.73
C LEU A 167 -4.96 22.49 -8.19
N ALA A 168 -3.88 22.79 -7.48
CA ALA A 168 -3.68 24.12 -6.90
C ALA A 168 -3.21 25.10 -7.99
N GLY A 169 -3.98 26.16 -8.22
CA GLY A 169 -3.70 27.17 -9.23
C GLY A 169 -4.06 28.57 -8.78
N GLY A 170 -3.33 29.56 -9.26
CA GLY A 170 -3.49 30.97 -8.85
C GLY A 170 -2.19 31.53 -8.28
N GLY A 171 -1.48 32.33 -9.08
CA GLY A 171 -0.24 32.97 -8.66
C GLY A 171 0.96 32.04 -8.46
N ILE A 172 0.92 30.80 -8.97
CA ILE A 172 2.04 29.85 -8.87
C ILE A 172 3.24 30.36 -9.66
N SER A 173 4.39 30.40 -8.99
CA SER A 173 5.68 30.80 -9.52
C SER A 173 6.77 29.88 -8.96
N THR A 174 8.00 30.05 -9.45
CA THR A 174 9.14 29.28 -8.94
C THR A 174 9.50 29.63 -7.48
N CYS A 175 9.08 30.79 -6.95
CA CYS A 175 9.40 31.15 -5.57
C CYS A 175 8.40 30.59 -4.55
N ASN A 176 7.16 30.28 -4.94
CA ASN A 176 6.12 29.82 -4.01
C ASN A 176 5.65 28.37 -4.23
N ALA A 177 5.97 27.74 -5.36
CA ALA A 177 5.44 26.42 -5.71
C ALA A 177 5.69 25.33 -4.63
N ILE A 178 6.86 25.33 -4.00
CA ILE A 178 7.19 24.34 -2.93
C ILE A 178 6.32 24.57 -1.70
N GLN A 179 6.12 25.84 -1.31
CA GLN A 179 5.30 26.18 -0.15
C GLN A 179 3.83 25.83 -0.41
N VAL A 180 3.33 26.13 -1.61
CA VAL A 180 1.97 25.75 -2.01
C VAL A 180 1.80 24.23 -2.01
N ALA A 181 2.73 23.49 -2.61
CA ALA A 181 2.68 22.03 -2.63
C ALA A 181 2.63 21.44 -1.21
N LYS A 182 3.48 21.93 -0.30
CA LYS A 182 3.54 21.47 1.10
C LYS A 182 2.30 21.85 1.91
N GLY A 183 1.83 23.08 1.77
CA GLY A 183 0.70 23.60 2.54
C GLY A 183 -0.65 23.03 2.08
N SER A 184 -0.83 22.87 0.78
CA SER A 184 -2.12 22.43 0.21
C SER A 184 -2.31 20.92 0.13
N GLY A 185 -1.24 20.13 -0.02
CA GLY A 185 -1.37 18.70 -0.32
C GLY A 185 -2.08 18.38 -1.65
N ALA A 186 -2.18 19.37 -2.55
CA ALA A 186 -2.85 19.22 -3.84
C ALA A 186 -2.15 18.20 -4.75
N TRP A 187 -2.93 17.51 -5.59
CA TRP A 187 -2.46 16.50 -6.53
C TRP A 187 -1.44 17.05 -7.55
N GLY A 188 -1.54 18.34 -7.88
CA GLY A 188 -0.58 19.01 -8.74
C GLY A 188 -0.69 20.53 -8.66
N LEU A 189 0.23 21.20 -9.35
CA LEU A 189 0.28 22.65 -9.44
C LEU A 189 -0.06 23.11 -10.86
N HIS A 190 -0.82 24.19 -10.97
CA HIS A 190 -1.18 24.84 -12.23
C HIS A 190 -0.59 26.25 -12.28
N GLY A 191 0.23 26.52 -13.30
CA GLY A 191 0.89 27.82 -13.50
C GLY A 191 0.90 28.24 -14.96
N SER A 192 0.84 29.55 -15.19
CA SER A 192 0.76 30.12 -16.54
C SER A 192 2.13 30.45 -17.17
N PHE A 193 3.22 30.41 -16.37
CA PHE A 193 4.63 30.57 -16.77
C PHE A 193 4.87 31.55 -17.95
N ARG A 194 4.45 32.81 -17.78
CA ARG A 194 4.51 33.86 -18.83
C ARG A 194 5.75 34.75 -18.73
N LYS A 195 6.17 35.35 -19.85
CA LYS A 195 7.03 36.56 -19.89
C LYS A 195 6.33 37.64 -20.72
N SER A 196 6.42 38.88 -20.26
CA SER A 196 5.97 40.02 -21.07
C SER A 196 7.03 40.36 -22.11
N THR A 197 6.62 40.55 -23.36
CA THR A 197 7.48 41.06 -24.43
C THR A 197 6.97 42.42 -24.85
N ALA A 198 7.86 43.42 -24.89
CA ALA A 198 7.51 44.75 -25.35
C ALA A 198 6.95 44.69 -26.77
N SER A 199 5.89 45.46 -27.03
CA SER A 199 5.35 45.57 -28.37
C SER A 199 6.39 46.17 -29.31
N LYS A 200 6.46 45.64 -30.54
CA LYS A 200 7.19 46.31 -31.63
C LYS A 200 6.34 47.38 -32.31
N MET A 201 5.07 47.49 -31.93
CA MET A 201 4.18 48.54 -32.42
C MET A 201 4.65 49.87 -31.81
N LEU A 202 5.04 50.81 -32.67
CA LEU A 202 5.35 52.17 -32.23
C LEU A 202 4.05 52.79 -31.68
N PRO A 203 4.09 53.51 -30.54
CA PRO A 203 2.94 54.24 -30.07
C PRO A 203 2.51 55.22 -31.16
N LEU A 204 1.27 55.11 -31.64
CA LEU A 204 0.68 56.20 -32.42
C LEU A 204 0.69 57.43 -31.52
N VAL A 205 1.38 58.48 -32.00
CA VAL A 205 1.39 59.79 -31.37
C VAL A 205 -0.06 60.27 -31.32
N GLU A 206 -0.46 60.70 -30.11
CA GLU A 206 -1.80 61.10 -29.67
C GLU A 206 -2.78 59.97 -29.32
N LYS A 207 -3.11 59.94 -28.02
CA LYS A 207 -4.24 59.23 -27.41
C LYS A 207 -5.54 59.78 -27.98
N ASN A 208 -5.90 59.41 -29.20
CA ASN A 208 -7.28 59.53 -29.64
C ASN A 208 -8.14 58.58 -28.82
N SER A 209 -9.35 59.03 -28.49
CA SER A 209 -10.43 58.27 -27.82
C SER A 209 -10.70 56.89 -28.44
N PHE A 210 -10.18 56.65 -29.65
CA PHE A 210 -10.16 55.37 -30.35
C PHE A 210 -9.39 54.25 -29.60
N CYS A 211 -8.31 54.55 -28.87
CA CYS A 211 -7.52 53.53 -28.17
C CYS A 211 -8.25 52.89 -26.97
N GLN A 212 -9.19 53.62 -26.34
CA GLN A 212 -10.01 53.09 -25.24
C GLN A 212 -11.06 52.08 -25.74
N ALA A 213 -11.50 52.19 -27.00
CA ALA A 213 -12.47 51.26 -27.60
C ALA A 213 -11.93 49.83 -27.79
N PHE A 214 -10.60 49.64 -27.72
CA PHE A 214 -9.93 48.33 -27.88
C PHE A 214 -9.45 47.70 -26.56
N GLY A 215 -9.83 48.24 -25.40
CA GLY A 215 -9.53 47.62 -24.10
C GLY A 215 -8.05 47.53 -23.73
N ALA A 216 -7.19 48.36 -24.32
CA ALA A 216 -5.76 48.37 -24.04
C ALA A 216 -5.43 49.19 -22.78
N ASP A 217 -5.14 48.52 -21.66
CA ASP A 217 -4.51 49.12 -20.49
C ASP A 217 -3.06 49.50 -20.81
N SER A 218 -2.87 50.66 -21.45
CA SER A 218 -1.68 51.54 -21.50
C SER A 218 -0.31 51.03 -21.99
N ASP A 219 -0.04 49.73 -22.08
CA ASP A 219 1.20 49.20 -22.65
C ASP A 219 0.86 48.01 -23.54
N TRP A 220 0.92 48.22 -24.86
CA TRP A 220 0.67 47.24 -25.93
C TRP A 220 1.53 45.95 -25.84
N SER A 221 2.26 45.76 -24.74
CA SER A 221 2.96 44.56 -24.31
C SER A 221 2.22 43.27 -24.66
N ILE A 222 2.93 42.37 -25.33
CA ILE A 222 2.43 41.07 -25.75
C ILE A 222 2.90 40.06 -24.71
N LYS A 223 1.98 39.46 -23.96
CA LYS A 223 2.29 38.34 -23.05
C LYS A 223 2.51 37.08 -23.88
N ARG A 224 3.71 36.51 -23.83
CA ARG A 224 4.04 35.24 -24.50
C ARG A 224 4.45 34.17 -23.48
N PRO A 225 4.15 32.89 -23.72
CA PRO A 225 4.78 31.80 -22.96
C PRO A 225 6.29 31.85 -23.15
N CYS A 226 7.08 31.81 -22.08
CA CYS A 226 8.53 31.95 -22.15
C CYS A 226 9.26 30.71 -21.70
N CYS A 227 10.35 30.39 -22.39
CA CYS A 227 11.37 29.44 -21.95
C CYS A 227 12.77 30.08 -22.10
N ASP A 228 13.09 31.04 -21.24
CA ASP A 228 14.51 31.37 -21.07
C ASP A 228 15.21 30.18 -20.39
N SER A 229 16.48 29.99 -20.70
CA SER A 229 17.35 29.01 -20.04
C SER A 229 17.33 29.14 -18.51
N ILE A 230 17.09 30.34 -17.99
CA ILE A 230 16.93 30.63 -16.56
C ILE A 230 15.58 30.10 -16.03
N LEU A 231 14.48 30.25 -16.78
CA LEU A 231 13.18 29.69 -16.39
C LEU A 231 13.19 28.16 -16.54
N GLU A 232 13.90 27.62 -17.53
CA GLU A 232 14.10 26.18 -17.72
C GLU A 232 15.01 25.59 -16.63
N CYS A 233 16.04 26.31 -16.20
CA CYS A 233 16.90 25.89 -15.09
C CYS A 233 16.16 26.02 -13.76
N ALA A 234 15.40 27.10 -13.55
CA ALA A 234 14.55 27.27 -12.38
C ALA A 234 13.39 26.26 -12.37
N LEU A 235 12.73 25.96 -13.49
CA LEU A 235 11.75 24.86 -13.61
C LEU A 235 12.41 23.49 -13.49
N LYS A 236 13.63 23.26 -13.99
CA LYS A 236 14.35 21.99 -13.76
C LYS A 236 14.80 21.85 -12.31
N GLN A 237 15.16 22.93 -11.64
CA GLN A 237 15.56 22.94 -10.23
C GLN A 237 14.32 22.82 -9.33
N LEU A 238 13.23 23.50 -9.70
CA LEU A 238 11.92 23.41 -9.07
C LEU A 238 11.25 22.07 -9.36
N LEU A 239 11.34 21.48 -10.56
CA LEU A 239 10.90 20.10 -10.84
C LEU A 239 11.88 19.10 -10.24
N ARG A 240 13.16 19.39 -10.07
CA ARG A 240 14.04 18.53 -9.26
C ARG A 240 13.73 18.63 -7.76
N GLN A 241 13.23 19.76 -7.27
CA GLN A 241 12.83 19.93 -5.87
C GLN A 241 11.39 19.45 -5.63
N VAL A 242 10.45 19.76 -6.51
CA VAL A 242 9.03 19.37 -6.53
C VAL A 242 8.84 17.96 -7.08
N SER A 243 9.58 17.42 -8.04
CA SER A 243 9.53 15.97 -8.33
C SER A 243 10.26 15.14 -7.28
N PHE A 244 11.16 15.72 -6.47
CA PHE A 244 11.78 15.05 -5.31
C PHE A 244 10.99 15.23 -4.00
N GLU A 245 10.09 16.23 -3.92
CA GLU A 245 9.25 16.53 -2.74
C GLU A 245 7.73 16.33 -2.98
N ALA A 246 7.17 16.55 -4.16
CA ALA A 246 5.76 16.25 -4.53
C ALA A 246 5.55 14.79 -4.94
N GLN A 247 6.61 14.03 -5.31
CA GLN A 247 6.56 12.56 -5.17
C GLN A 247 6.36 12.12 -3.70
N ARG A 248 6.46 13.04 -2.73
CA ARG A 248 6.24 12.82 -1.29
C ARG A 248 4.94 13.46 -0.75
N VAL A 249 4.10 14.12 -1.56
CA VAL A 249 2.81 14.72 -1.12
C VAL A 249 1.66 14.44 -2.10
N VAL A 250 1.67 13.30 -2.79
CA VAL A 250 0.43 12.76 -3.35
C VAL A 250 -0.30 12.05 -2.21
N PRO A 251 -1.55 12.43 -1.84
CA PRO A 251 -2.39 11.55 -1.05
C PRO A 251 -2.62 10.30 -1.92
N LEU A 252 -1.91 9.22 -1.62
CA LEU A 252 -2.11 7.95 -2.32
C LEU A 252 -3.55 7.51 -2.08
N ARG A 253 -4.37 7.54 -3.14
CA ARG A 253 -5.71 6.94 -3.16
C ARG A 253 -5.55 5.45 -2.78
N PRO A 254 -6.38 4.88 -1.89
CA PRO A 254 -6.39 3.45 -1.60
C PRO A 254 -6.77 2.61 -2.84
N ASP A 255 -7.33 3.28 -3.86
CA ASP A 255 -7.93 2.68 -5.05
C ASP A 255 -7.27 3.10 -6.38
N THR A 256 -6.24 3.95 -6.35
CA THR A 256 -5.30 4.06 -7.49
C THR A 256 -3.88 3.76 -7.01
N VAL A 257 -3.65 2.48 -6.75
CA VAL A 257 -2.34 1.93 -7.10
C VAL A 257 -2.39 1.73 -8.60
N ASP A 258 -1.91 2.72 -9.34
CA ASP A 258 -1.54 2.46 -10.72
C ASP A 258 -0.50 1.34 -10.70
N VAL A 259 -0.83 0.23 -11.35
CA VAL A 259 0.12 -0.83 -11.69
C VAL A 259 1.18 -0.18 -12.57
N VAL A 260 2.24 0.32 -11.94
CA VAL A 260 3.41 0.79 -12.66
C VAL A 260 3.95 -0.43 -13.41
N LYS A 261 3.87 -0.38 -14.75
CA LYS A 261 4.47 -1.34 -15.70
C LYS A 261 6.00 -1.25 -15.67
N THR A 262 6.61 -1.29 -14.49
CA THR A 262 8.02 -1.65 -14.33
C THR A 262 8.04 -3.12 -13.98
N THR A 263 8.76 -3.93 -14.75
CA THR A 263 8.97 -5.36 -14.52
C THR A 263 9.21 -5.61 -13.01
N PRO A 264 8.28 -6.25 -12.30
CA PRO A 264 8.36 -6.37 -10.85
C PRO A 264 9.54 -7.26 -10.47
N GLY A 265 10.48 -6.72 -9.69
CA GLY A 265 11.69 -7.41 -9.27
C GLY A 265 12.94 -6.54 -9.21
N ASN A 266 12.99 -5.43 -9.97
CA ASN A 266 14.20 -4.61 -10.10
C ASN A 266 14.19 -3.25 -9.38
N ALA A 267 13.03 -2.71 -8.98
CA ALA A 267 12.97 -1.47 -8.20
C ALA A 267 13.33 -1.76 -6.73
N LEU A 268 14.37 -1.07 -6.22
CA LEU A 268 14.78 -1.15 -4.82
C LEU A 268 13.89 -0.23 -3.97
N GLY A 269 13.50 -0.74 -2.81
CA GLY A 269 12.80 0.01 -1.79
C GLY A 269 11.36 0.33 -2.13
N SER A 270 10.54 -0.69 -2.42
CA SER A 270 9.10 -0.54 -2.68
C SER A 270 8.25 -0.91 -1.46
N VAL A 271 7.04 -0.38 -1.39
CA VAL A 271 6.04 -0.80 -0.39
C VAL A 271 5.02 -1.71 -1.06
N TYR A 272 4.86 -2.92 -0.56
CA TYR A 272 3.93 -3.91 -1.08
C TYR A 272 2.78 -4.10 -0.10
N TRP A 273 1.54 -3.99 -0.57
CA TRP A 273 0.35 -4.36 0.21
C TRP A 273 -0.28 -5.61 -0.41
N LEU A 274 -0.17 -6.75 0.29
CA LEU A 274 -0.83 -7.99 -0.12
C LEU A 274 -2.22 -8.05 0.50
N ASP A 275 -3.24 -7.77 -0.30
CA ASP A 275 -4.63 -7.93 0.14
C ASP A 275 -5.07 -9.41 0.05
N SER A 276 -4.29 -10.33 0.62
CA SER A 276 -4.52 -11.78 0.52
C SER A 276 -4.70 -12.45 1.86
N GLY A 277 -5.65 -13.38 1.93
CA GLY A 277 -5.82 -14.27 3.08
C GLY A 277 -4.93 -15.52 3.11
N ASP A 278 -4.33 -15.95 1.99
CA ASP A 278 -3.54 -17.19 1.96
C ASP A 278 -2.14 -17.01 2.57
N ILE A 279 -1.93 -17.57 3.76
CA ILE A 279 -0.68 -17.52 4.53
C ILE A 279 0.52 -18.08 3.75
N TYR A 280 0.37 -19.18 3.02
CA TYR A 280 1.48 -19.82 2.33
C TYR A 280 1.96 -18.97 1.16
N LYS A 281 1.00 -18.39 0.43
CA LYS A 281 1.32 -17.46 -0.67
C LYS A 281 1.92 -16.15 -0.15
N ASN A 282 1.51 -15.65 1.01
CA ASN A 282 2.09 -14.46 1.62
C ASN A 282 3.55 -14.71 2.06
N LEU A 283 3.81 -15.84 2.73
CA LEU A 283 5.16 -16.25 3.10
C LEU A 283 6.06 -16.52 1.88
N ALA A 284 5.50 -17.09 0.80
CA ALA A 284 6.24 -17.28 -0.45
C ALA A 284 6.67 -15.95 -1.08
N PHE A 285 5.80 -14.93 -1.03
CA PHE A 285 6.14 -13.60 -1.50
C PHE A 285 7.29 -12.96 -0.71
N GLU A 286 7.23 -13.02 0.63
CA GLU A 286 8.32 -12.57 1.51
C GLU A 286 9.63 -13.35 1.21
N ALA A 287 9.53 -14.66 0.97
CA ALA A 287 10.66 -15.50 0.62
C ALA A 287 11.30 -15.09 -0.70
N CYS A 288 10.52 -14.80 -1.74
CA CYS A 288 11.04 -14.33 -3.03
C CYS A 288 11.79 -13.00 -2.93
N LEU A 289 11.27 -12.05 -2.15
CA LEU A 289 11.95 -10.76 -1.93
C LEU A 289 13.27 -10.98 -1.18
N SER A 290 13.25 -11.81 -0.13
CA SER A 290 14.44 -12.05 0.70
C SER A 290 15.51 -12.94 0.08
N LYS A 291 15.14 -13.86 -0.81
CA LYS A 291 16.08 -14.79 -1.48
C LYS A 291 16.65 -14.26 -2.79
N SER A 292 16.21 -13.10 -3.26
CA SER A 292 16.69 -12.54 -4.54
C SER A 292 18.19 -12.17 -4.45
N PRO A 293 19.08 -12.91 -5.12
CA PRO A 293 20.53 -12.84 -4.89
C PRO A 293 21.14 -11.50 -5.32
N HIS A 294 20.53 -10.82 -6.29
CA HIS A 294 21.02 -9.52 -6.78
C HIS A 294 20.36 -8.32 -6.08
N ARG A 295 19.31 -8.55 -5.28
CA ARG A 295 18.60 -7.48 -4.58
C ARG A 295 19.54 -6.84 -3.56
N PHE A 296 19.61 -5.51 -3.55
CA PHE A 296 20.55 -4.71 -2.76
C PHE A 296 22.07 -4.95 -2.99
N SER A 297 22.48 -5.77 -3.97
CA SER A 297 23.90 -6.10 -4.22
C SER A 297 24.80 -4.87 -4.47
N LYS A 298 24.30 -3.84 -5.15
CA LYS A 298 25.03 -2.58 -5.41
C LYS A 298 25.27 -1.74 -4.15
N LEU A 299 24.38 -1.82 -3.14
CA LEU A 299 24.55 -1.13 -1.86
C LEU A 299 25.64 -1.81 -1.02
N ASN A 300 25.73 -3.14 -1.10
CA ASN A 300 26.75 -3.91 -0.39
C ASN A 300 28.15 -3.72 -0.96
N ALA A 301 28.27 -3.43 -2.26
CA ALA A 301 29.55 -3.11 -2.89
C ALA A 301 30.04 -1.66 -2.61
N LYS A 302 29.14 -0.74 -2.25
CA LYS A 302 29.44 0.67 -1.96
C LYS A 302 29.41 0.97 -0.45
N ALA A 303 30.10 0.16 0.35
CA ALA A 303 30.20 0.35 1.81
C ALA A 303 30.90 1.65 2.26
N ALA A 304 31.20 2.59 1.35
CA ALA A 304 31.73 3.91 1.66
C ALA A 304 31.10 4.93 0.70
N SER A 305 30.10 5.70 1.14
CA SER A 305 29.81 7.11 0.74
C SER A 305 28.33 7.52 0.62
N ILE A 306 27.31 6.68 0.82
CA ILE A 306 25.90 7.16 0.76
C ILE A 306 25.05 6.64 1.94
N GLU A 307 24.50 7.59 2.70
CA GLU A 307 23.62 7.49 3.88
C GLU A 307 22.20 6.94 3.61
N GLU A 308 21.96 6.24 2.50
CA GLU A 308 20.59 5.85 2.10
C GLU A 308 20.23 4.45 2.62
N MET A 309 19.60 4.39 3.80
CA MET A 309 18.89 3.21 4.31
C MET A 309 17.63 2.94 3.47
N ILE A 310 17.73 2.03 2.50
CA ILE A 310 16.61 1.63 1.64
C ILE A 310 16.05 0.28 2.09
N PHE A 311 14.74 0.24 2.36
CA PHE A 311 13.96 -0.94 2.72
C PHE A 311 12.90 -1.22 1.68
N ASP A 312 12.63 -2.47 1.35
CA ASP A 312 11.27 -2.85 0.94
C ASP A 312 10.42 -3.04 2.20
N VAL A 313 9.16 -2.62 2.14
CA VAL A 313 8.18 -2.82 3.22
C VAL A 313 7.03 -3.65 2.69
N LEU A 314 6.81 -4.82 3.26
CA LEU A 314 5.70 -5.72 2.91
C LEU A 314 4.64 -5.67 4.00
N LEU A 315 3.43 -5.24 3.64
CA LEU A 315 2.25 -5.22 4.50
C LEU A 315 1.29 -6.32 4.03
N TRP A 316 0.79 -7.13 4.97
CA TRP A 316 -0.08 -8.25 4.60
C TRP A 316 -0.93 -8.75 5.77
N ILE A 317 -2.14 -9.21 5.46
CA ILE A 317 -3.06 -9.86 6.40
C ILE A 317 -3.15 -11.35 6.05
N SER A 318 -3.73 -12.21 6.88
CA SER A 318 -4.04 -13.60 6.51
C SER A 318 -5.43 -13.99 7.01
N ASP A 319 -6.04 -14.97 6.36
CA ASP A 319 -7.18 -15.69 6.93
C ASP A 319 -6.70 -16.45 8.19
N PRO A 320 -7.62 -16.81 9.12
CA PRO A 320 -7.26 -17.44 10.38
C PRO A 320 -6.27 -18.61 10.25
N CYS A 321 -5.11 -18.46 10.88
CA CYS A 321 -4.04 -19.45 10.85
C CYS A 321 -3.09 -19.31 12.04
N VAL A 322 -2.37 -20.37 12.35
CA VAL A 322 -1.24 -20.33 13.29
C VAL A 322 0.08 -20.41 12.53
N VAL A 323 1.00 -19.49 12.83
CA VAL A 323 2.32 -19.43 12.22
C VAL A 323 3.38 -19.76 13.26
N VAL A 324 4.04 -20.91 13.10
CA VAL A 324 5.14 -21.34 13.97
C VAL A 324 6.50 -20.90 13.43
N GLY A 325 7.44 -20.63 14.33
CA GLY A 325 8.81 -20.31 13.99
C GLY A 325 9.57 -21.51 13.41
N ARG A 326 10.67 -21.22 12.69
CA ARG A 326 11.46 -22.21 11.95
C ARG A 326 11.86 -23.45 12.76
N HIS A 327 12.22 -23.27 14.03
CA HIS A 327 12.76 -24.33 14.89
C HIS A 327 11.78 -24.79 15.98
N GLN A 328 10.48 -24.50 15.82
CA GLN A 328 9.46 -24.89 16.79
C GLN A 328 8.87 -26.28 16.48
N ASN A 329 8.22 -26.84 17.50
CA ASN A 329 7.43 -28.06 17.39
C ASN A 329 5.92 -27.70 17.30
N PRO A 330 5.28 -27.84 16.12
CA PRO A 330 3.88 -27.46 15.95
C PRO A 330 2.93 -28.26 16.85
N TRP A 331 3.25 -29.50 17.19
CA TRP A 331 2.42 -30.34 18.06
C TRP A 331 2.45 -29.90 19.52
N LEU A 332 3.49 -29.17 19.95
CA LEU A 332 3.61 -28.65 21.31
C LEU A 332 3.16 -27.19 21.43
N GLU A 333 3.07 -26.48 20.32
CA GLU A 333 2.71 -25.06 20.27
C GLU A 333 1.24 -24.83 19.90
N VAL A 334 0.62 -25.76 19.18
CA VAL A 334 -0.70 -25.55 18.53
C VAL A 334 -1.74 -26.57 19.00
N ASP A 335 -2.98 -26.11 19.18
CA ASP A 335 -4.15 -26.96 19.38
C ASP A 335 -4.70 -27.49 18.05
N HIS A 336 -4.15 -28.61 17.58
CA HIS A 336 -4.52 -29.21 16.28
C HIS A 336 -5.98 -29.65 16.18
N LEU A 337 -6.63 -29.96 17.31
CA LEU A 337 -8.06 -30.29 17.33
C LEU A 337 -8.88 -29.08 16.90
N ASN A 338 -8.65 -27.94 17.53
CA ASN A 338 -9.37 -26.70 17.22
C ASN A 338 -8.99 -26.16 15.84
N ILE A 339 -7.74 -26.30 15.39
CA ILE A 339 -7.33 -25.97 14.02
C ILE A 339 -8.16 -26.74 13.01
N LYS A 340 -8.30 -28.07 13.20
CA LYS A 340 -9.05 -28.93 12.29
C LYS A 340 -10.54 -28.63 12.32
N GLN A 341 -11.12 -28.41 13.49
CA GLN A 341 -12.55 -28.10 13.65
C GLN A 341 -12.92 -26.78 12.96
N ASN A 342 -12.07 -25.76 13.04
CA ASN A 342 -12.31 -24.45 12.43
C ASN A 342 -11.80 -24.33 11.00
N ASN A 343 -11.17 -25.37 10.44
CA ASN A 343 -10.55 -25.38 9.12
C ASN A 343 -9.48 -24.28 8.94
N TYR A 344 -8.66 -24.07 9.98
CA TYR A 344 -7.58 -23.09 9.97
C TYR A 344 -6.27 -23.70 9.45
N SER A 345 -5.39 -22.85 8.95
CA SER A 345 -4.08 -23.28 8.46
C SER A 345 -3.01 -23.27 9.55
N VAL A 346 -2.02 -24.15 9.43
CA VAL A 346 -0.78 -24.10 10.21
C VAL A 346 0.38 -23.91 9.24
N ALA A 347 1.14 -22.84 9.42
CA ALA A 347 2.28 -22.53 8.57
C ALA A 347 3.58 -22.48 9.39
N ARG A 348 4.69 -22.91 8.79
CA ARG A 348 6.03 -22.68 9.35
C ARG A 348 6.71 -21.56 8.56
N ARG A 349 7.14 -20.50 9.25
CA ARG A 349 7.89 -19.41 8.61
C ARG A 349 9.40 -19.69 8.60
N TYR A 350 10.11 -18.95 7.77
CA TYR A 350 11.57 -19.08 7.64
C TYR A 350 12.37 -18.41 8.76
N SER A 351 11.78 -17.44 9.46
CA SER A 351 12.38 -16.78 10.62
C SER A 351 12.23 -17.62 11.90
N GLY A 352 13.05 -17.33 12.91
CA GLY A 352 12.93 -17.94 14.23
C GLY A 352 11.77 -17.36 15.06
N GLY A 353 11.81 -17.56 16.37
CA GLY A 353 10.81 -17.03 17.32
C GLY A 353 9.65 -17.98 17.62
N GLY A 354 8.67 -17.47 18.36
CA GLY A 354 7.53 -18.24 18.88
C GLY A 354 6.35 -18.38 17.90
N ALA A 355 5.32 -19.11 18.32
CA ALA A 355 4.10 -19.31 17.56
C ALA A 355 3.17 -18.11 17.75
N VAL A 356 2.51 -17.69 16.67
CA VAL A 356 1.57 -16.57 16.67
C VAL A 356 0.31 -16.95 15.91
N PHE A 357 -0.82 -16.35 16.30
CA PHE A 357 -2.07 -16.49 15.58
C PHE A 357 -2.28 -15.27 14.69
N HIS A 358 -2.67 -15.50 13.44
CA HIS A 358 -3.07 -14.45 12.51
C HIS A 358 -4.54 -14.64 12.18
N ASP A 359 -5.24 -13.52 12.05
CA ASP A 359 -6.56 -13.41 11.46
C ASP A 359 -6.67 -12.09 10.70
N ARG A 360 -7.89 -11.71 10.29
CA ARG A 360 -8.11 -10.45 9.56
C ARG A 360 -7.94 -9.19 10.41
N GLY A 361 -7.82 -9.34 11.73
CA GLY A 361 -7.55 -8.29 12.70
C GLY A 361 -6.07 -8.17 13.11
N ASN A 362 -5.19 -8.92 12.44
CA ASN A 362 -3.74 -8.91 12.64
C ASN A 362 -3.02 -8.45 11.36
N LEU A 363 -2.33 -7.30 11.44
CA LEU A 363 -1.50 -6.81 10.35
C LEU A 363 -0.07 -7.36 10.48
N ASN A 364 0.48 -7.93 9.41
CA ASN A 364 1.87 -8.31 9.33
C ASN A 364 2.67 -7.29 8.54
N ILE A 365 3.86 -6.97 9.02
CA ILE A 365 4.76 -5.97 8.44
C ILE A 365 6.14 -6.61 8.33
N SER A 366 6.72 -6.66 7.13
CA SER A 366 8.09 -7.14 6.91
C SER A 366 8.94 -6.01 6.34
N PHE A 367 9.94 -5.57 7.10
CA PHE A 367 11.00 -4.68 6.65
C PHE A 367 12.13 -5.54 6.05
N ILE A 368 12.48 -5.30 4.79
CA ILE A 368 13.47 -6.09 4.05
C ILE A 368 14.52 -5.14 3.53
N SER A 369 15.79 -5.37 3.85
CA SER A 369 16.89 -4.52 3.38
C SER A 369 18.13 -5.36 3.10
N SER A 370 19.20 -4.68 2.66
CA SER A 370 20.53 -5.28 2.80
C SER A 370 20.79 -5.69 4.25
N SER A 371 21.46 -6.83 4.42
CA SER A 371 21.90 -7.34 5.72
C SER A 371 22.74 -6.36 6.52
N VAL A 372 23.58 -5.54 5.88
CA VAL A 372 24.44 -4.57 6.59
C VAL A 372 23.67 -3.37 7.14
N HIS A 373 22.46 -3.13 6.64
CA HIS A 373 21.59 -2.01 7.05
C HIS A 373 20.40 -2.45 7.90
N MET A 374 20.22 -3.76 8.12
CA MET A 374 19.09 -4.29 8.88
C MET A 374 19.26 -4.02 10.37
N ASP A 375 18.57 -2.98 10.85
CA ASP A 375 18.43 -2.69 12.28
C ASP A 375 17.00 -2.99 12.77
N ARG A 376 16.88 -4.06 13.56
CA ARG A 376 15.62 -4.54 14.13
C ARG A 376 14.99 -3.53 15.09
N ARG A 377 15.79 -2.85 15.92
CA ARG A 377 15.26 -1.86 16.86
C ARG A 377 14.71 -0.67 16.10
N ASN A 378 15.43 -0.19 15.09
CA ASN A 378 14.95 0.93 14.27
C ASN A 378 13.65 0.60 13.53
N CYS A 379 13.48 -0.63 13.03
CA CYS A 379 12.22 -1.08 12.44
C CYS A 379 11.03 -0.96 13.43
N MET A 380 11.25 -1.34 14.68
CA MET A 380 10.19 -1.30 15.70
C MET A 380 9.97 0.11 16.27
N GLU A 381 11.03 0.91 16.41
CA GLU A 381 10.93 2.33 16.81
C GLU A 381 10.25 3.17 15.73
N PHE A 382 10.43 2.79 14.46
CA PHE A 382 9.65 3.29 13.35
C PHE A 382 8.15 3.02 13.54
N LEU A 383 7.79 1.75 13.74
CA LEU A 383 6.39 1.38 13.94
C LEU A 383 5.78 2.08 15.16
N LYS A 384 6.50 2.09 16.28
CA LYS A 384 6.10 2.81 17.50
C LYS A 384 5.77 4.27 17.21
N SER A 385 6.68 4.98 16.55
CA SER A 385 6.52 6.40 16.26
C SER A 385 5.38 6.68 15.28
N ALA A 386 5.17 5.80 14.30
CA ALA A 386 4.04 5.91 13.38
C ALA A 386 2.72 5.86 14.18
N LEU A 387 2.56 4.83 15.01
CA LEU A 387 1.37 4.65 15.84
C LEU A 387 1.19 5.76 16.87
N GLN A 388 2.27 6.19 17.55
CA GLN A 388 2.21 7.21 18.59
C GLN A 388 1.72 8.57 18.04
N LYS A 389 2.01 8.88 16.77
CA LYS A 389 1.51 10.09 16.09
C LYS A 389 -0.02 10.10 15.99
N GLN A 390 -0.64 8.93 15.80
CA GLN A 390 -2.09 8.76 15.74
C GLN A 390 -2.72 8.56 17.12
N LEU A 391 -1.98 7.99 18.06
CA LEU A 391 -2.43 7.61 19.39
C LEU A 391 -1.56 8.28 20.47
N PRO A 392 -1.60 9.62 20.62
CA PRO A 392 -0.71 10.34 21.53
C PRO A 392 -0.88 9.92 23.00
N ASN A 393 -2.09 9.50 23.39
CA ASN A 393 -2.42 9.07 24.75
C ASN A 393 -2.29 7.55 24.98
N TYR A 394 -1.63 6.84 24.07
CA TYR A 394 -1.43 5.40 24.15
C TYR A 394 0.08 5.09 24.21
N PRO A 395 0.71 5.12 25.40
CA PRO A 395 2.17 5.09 25.52
C PRO A 395 2.74 3.72 25.14
N MET A 396 3.57 3.69 24.10
CA MET A 396 4.17 2.45 23.59
C MET A 396 5.68 2.40 23.84
N GLU A 397 6.23 1.19 24.00
CA GLU A 397 7.68 0.96 24.13
C GLU A 397 8.16 -0.28 23.37
N VAL A 398 9.39 -0.22 22.84
CA VAL A 398 10.05 -1.33 22.16
C VAL A 398 10.92 -2.09 23.16
N GLY A 399 10.48 -3.32 23.48
CA GLY A 399 11.15 -4.18 24.46
C GLY A 399 12.51 -4.71 24.00
N PRO A 400 13.23 -5.42 24.87
CA PRO A 400 14.59 -5.94 24.58
C PRO A 400 14.60 -7.00 23.47
N ARG A 401 13.49 -7.72 23.27
CA ARG A 401 13.31 -8.69 22.18
C ARG A 401 12.72 -8.09 20.91
N PHE A 402 12.66 -6.76 20.81
CA PHE A 402 12.08 -6.03 19.68
C PHE A 402 10.57 -6.30 19.50
N ASP A 403 9.88 -6.65 20.58
CA ASP A 403 8.42 -6.66 20.63
C ASP A 403 7.90 -5.25 20.94
N LEU A 404 6.70 -4.89 20.47
CA LEU A 404 6.04 -3.62 20.83
C LEU A 404 5.04 -3.85 21.98
N TRP A 405 5.11 -2.99 23.00
CA TRP A 405 4.29 -3.08 24.20
C TRP A 405 3.54 -1.77 24.43
N HIS A 406 2.31 -1.88 24.94
CA HIS A 406 1.60 -0.75 25.56
C HIS A 406 1.87 -0.74 27.06
N LYS A 407 2.20 0.44 27.58
CA LYS A 407 2.40 0.67 29.01
C LYS A 407 1.12 1.16 29.66
N LYS A 408 0.42 0.29 30.38
CA LYS A 408 -0.81 0.66 31.09
C LYS A 408 -0.53 1.70 32.18
N PRO A 409 -1.54 2.47 32.62
CA PRO A 409 -1.40 3.40 33.76
C PRO A 409 -0.87 2.74 35.04
N SER A 410 -1.15 1.44 35.24
CA SER A 410 -0.62 0.65 36.36
C SER A 410 0.88 0.31 36.26
N GLY A 411 1.54 0.65 35.15
CA GLY A 411 2.91 0.24 34.84
C GLY A 411 3.03 -1.15 34.20
N LYS A 412 1.93 -1.92 34.11
CA LYS A 412 1.89 -3.23 33.44
C LYS A 412 2.12 -3.08 31.94
N LEU A 413 2.95 -3.95 31.37
CA LEU A 413 3.17 -4.04 29.93
C LEU A 413 2.27 -5.10 29.30
N VAL A 414 1.59 -4.73 28.21
CA VAL A 414 0.76 -5.64 27.41
C VAL A 414 1.27 -5.62 25.97
N LYS A 415 1.41 -6.80 25.37
CA LYS A 415 2.04 -6.96 24.06
C LYS A 415 1.06 -6.61 22.93
N LEU A 416 1.53 -5.76 22.00
CA LEU A 416 0.78 -5.36 20.80
C LEU A 416 1.29 -6.05 19.54
N SER A 417 2.60 -6.32 19.51
CA SER A 417 3.33 -6.80 18.34
C SER A 417 4.40 -7.79 18.75
N GLY A 418 4.42 -8.95 18.08
CA GLY A 418 5.51 -9.91 18.15
C GLY A 418 6.42 -9.80 16.94
N ALA A 419 7.73 -9.81 17.14
CA ALA A 419 8.68 -9.66 16.04
C ALA A 419 9.63 -10.86 15.89
N ALA A 420 10.08 -11.09 14.66
CA ALA A 420 11.09 -12.09 14.32
C ALA A 420 11.92 -11.63 13.12
N SER A 421 13.08 -12.26 12.92
CA SER A 421 13.98 -11.90 11.83
C SER A 421 14.59 -13.12 11.17
N ARG A 422 15.04 -12.91 9.94
CA ARG A 422 15.98 -13.80 9.25
C ARG A 422 17.11 -12.96 8.69
N PHE A 423 18.34 -13.34 9.04
CA PHE A 423 19.54 -12.74 8.48
C PHE A 423 20.10 -13.63 7.38
N GLY A 424 20.26 -13.06 6.19
CA GLY A 424 20.94 -13.68 5.06
C GLY A 424 22.30 -13.04 4.81
N SER A 425 23.09 -13.59 3.89
CA SER A 425 24.39 -13.01 3.52
C SER A 425 24.28 -11.65 2.84
N ASN A 426 23.23 -11.46 2.03
CA ASN A 426 23.06 -10.25 1.22
C ASN A 426 21.80 -9.46 1.62
N VAL A 427 20.70 -10.17 1.88
CA VAL A 427 19.40 -9.60 2.23
C VAL A 427 18.96 -10.16 3.58
N SER A 428 18.43 -9.29 4.43
CA SER A 428 17.84 -9.66 5.71
C SER A 428 16.45 -9.06 5.82
N TYR A 429 15.61 -9.66 6.66
CA TYR A 429 14.33 -9.07 6.99
C TYR A 429 14.02 -9.15 8.48
N HIS A 430 13.30 -8.15 8.94
CA HIS A 430 12.65 -8.11 10.24
C HIS A 430 11.16 -7.95 10.01
N HIS A 431 10.37 -8.89 10.52
CA HIS A 431 8.93 -8.82 10.43
C HIS A 431 8.28 -8.81 11.79
N CYS A 432 7.09 -8.24 11.86
CA CYS A 432 6.30 -8.21 13.07
C CYS A 432 4.81 -8.32 12.78
N THR A 433 4.09 -8.82 13.76
CA THR A 433 2.63 -8.79 13.80
C THR A 433 2.15 -7.50 14.44
N LEU A 434 0.92 -7.07 14.22
CA LEU A 434 0.32 -5.95 14.94
C LEU A 434 -1.17 -6.21 15.08
N LEU A 435 -1.58 -6.46 16.32
CA LEU A 435 -2.96 -6.75 16.68
C LEU A 435 -3.75 -5.43 16.71
N PHE A 436 -4.83 -5.33 15.95
CA PHE A 436 -5.70 -4.14 15.94
C PHE A 436 -7.18 -4.49 16.12
N GLN A 437 -7.63 -5.63 15.60
CA GLN A 437 -8.99 -6.14 15.77
C GLN A 437 -9.01 -7.69 15.80
N SER A 438 -7.94 -8.33 16.28
CA SER A 438 -7.84 -9.80 16.32
C SER A 438 -8.73 -10.43 17.38
N ASN A 439 -9.19 -11.65 17.12
CA ASN A 439 -9.88 -12.49 18.08
C ASN A 439 -8.91 -13.04 19.14
N LEU A 440 -8.76 -12.30 20.24
CA LEU A 440 -7.82 -12.65 21.32
C LEU A 440 -8.23 -13.93 22.08
N THR A 441 -9.51 -14.30 22.05
CA THR A 441 -10.00 -15.55 22.65
C THR A 441 -9.50 -16.75 21.85
N GLU A 442 -9.65 -16.71 20.52
CA GLU A 442 -9.11 -17.74 19.64
C GLU A 442 -7.59 -17.81 19.70
N LEU A 443 -6.90 -16.66 19.67
CA LEU A 443 -5.45 -16.58 19.84
C LEU A 443 -4.98 -17.34 21.08
N ASN A 444 -5.61 -17.07 22.22
CA ASN A 444 -5.26 -17.70 23.49
C ASN A 444 -5.57 -19.20 23.53
N SER A 445 -6.63 -19.63 22.84
CA SER A 445 -7.03 -21.04 22.77
C SER A 445 -6.13 -21.85 21.85
N LEU A 446 -5.85 -21.34 20.64
CA LEU A 446 -5.15 -22.07 19.58
C LEU A 446 -3.64 -22.23 19.84
N LEU A 447 -3.04 -21.33 20.61
CA LEU A 447 -1.61 -21.38 20.98
C LEU A 447 -1.35 -22.20 22.25
N ARG A 448 -2.24 -23.14 22.59
CA ARG A 448 -2.11 -24.03 23.76
C ARG A 448 -2.32 -25.48 23.36
N SER A 449 -1.22 -26.20 23.13
CA SER A 449 -1.29 -27.62 22.81
C SER A 449 -1.96 -28.45 23.93
N LYS A 450 -2.77 -29.42 23.48
CA LYS A 450 -3.38 -30.45 24.31
C LYS A 450 -2.43 -31.61 24.59
N LEU A 451 -1.33 -31.72 23.84
CA LEU A 451 -0.31 -32.73 24.07
C LEU A 451 0.49 -32.37 25.34
N LYS A 452 0.59 -33.32 26.28
CA LYS A 452 1.25 -33.12 27.59
C LYS A 452 2.40 -34.13 27.78
N GLY A 453 3.37 -33.76 28.62
CA GLY A 453 4.47 -34.65 29.04
C GLY A 453 5.54 -34.91 27.98
N SER A 454 5.43 -34.32 26.78
CA SER A 454 6.42 -34.46 25.72
C SER A 454 7.72 -33.72 26.00
N SER A 455 8.83 -34.27 25.50
CA SER A 455 10.15 -33.62 25.55
C SER A 455 10.60 -33.21 24.16
N SER A 456 11.22 -32.03 24.02
CA SER A 456 11.73 -31.54 22.73
C SER A 456 12.87 -30.54 22.94
N SER A 457 13.84 -30.54 22.02
CA SER A 457 14.86 -29.49 21.92
C SER A 457 14.42 -28.29 21.05
N ALA A 458 13.16 -28.28 20.61
CA ALA A 458 12.60 -27.20 19.80
C ALA A 458 12.54 -25.87 20.57
N THR A 459 12.54 -24.77 19.82
CA THR A 459 12.35 -23.43 20.40
C THR A 459 10.93 -23.30 20.95
N ASN A 460 10.80 -23.02 22.24
CA ASN A 460 9.51 -22.78 22.89
C ASN A 460 9.03 -21.35 22.67
N SER A 461 7.71 -21.15 22.57
CA SER A 461 7.12 -19.81 22.66
C SER A 461 7.29 -19.21 24.06
N VAL A 462 7.30 -17.89 24.13
CA VAL A 462 7.21 -17.14 25.40
C VAL A 462 5.81 -16.55 25.49
N PRO A 463 4.91 -17.11 26.34
CA PRO A 463 3.58 -16.57 26.52
C PRO A 463 3.62 -15.12 27.01
N SER A 464 2.69 -14.30 26.54
CA SER A 464 2.56 -12.91 26.96
C SER A 464 1.09 -12.51 26.88
N GLU A 465 0.67 -11.64 27.80
CA GLU A 465 -0.62 -10.98 27.68
C GLU A 465 -0.60 -10.03 26.49
N VAL A 466 -1.67 -10.05 25.70
CA VAL A 466 -1.77 -9.32 24.44
C VAL A 466 -3.01 -8.45 24.41
N GLU A 467 -2.97 -7.39 23.61
CA GLU A 467 -4.16 -6.58 23.31
C GLU A 467 -4.12 -6.02 21.89
N ASN A 468 -5.30 -5.60 21.44
CA ASN A 468 -5.47 -4.88 20.19
C ASN A 468 -5.13 -3.39 20.38
N VAL A 469 -4.36 -2.83 19.46
CA VAL A 469 -4.16 -1.38 19.34
C VAL A 469 -5.50 -0.74 18.94
N PRO A 470 -5.94 0.35 19.58
CA PRO A 470 -7.24 0.97 19.32
C PRO A 470 -7.21 1.83 18.04
N ILE A 471 -7.06 1.17 16.89
CA ILE A 471 -6.97 1.81 15.58
C ILE A 471 -7.65 0.93 14.52
N GLU A 472 -8.45 1.56 13.66
CA GLU A 472 -9.13 0.85 12.57
C GLU A 472 -8.15 0.46 11.45
N LYS A 473 -8.44 -0.65 10.76
CA LYS A 473 -7.57 -1.22 9.71
C LYS A 473 -7.06 -0.18 8.70
N ASN A 474 -7.96 0.60 8.11
CA ASN A 474 -7.60 1.53 7.05
C ASN A 474 -6.75 2.70 7.58
N GLN A 475 -7.03 3.17 8.79
CA GLN A 475 -6.24 4.21 9.44
C GLN A 475 -4.86 3.68 9.82
N LEU A 476 -4.76 2.43 10.27
CA LEU A 476 -3.50 1.77 10.59
C LEU A 476 -2.60 1.65 9.36
N ILE A 477 -3.12 1.12 8.25
CA ILE A 477 -2.38 0.97 7.00
C ILE A 477 -1.91 2.34 6.51
N LYS A 478 -2.82 3.32 6.48
CA LYS A 478 -2.52 4.70 6.08
C LYS A 478 -1.39 5.30 6.94
N CYS A 479 -1.48 5.17 8.25
CA CYS A 479 -0.48 5.67 9.20
C CYS A 479 0.91 5.08 8.95
N ILE A 480 1.00 3.76 8.73
CA ILE A 480 2.28 3.10 8.44
C ILE A 480 2.83 3.56 7.09
N MET A 481 1.98 3.62 6.06
CA MET A 481 2.38 4.09 4.73
C MET A 481 2.90 5.53 4.76
N GLU A 482 2.19 6.45 5.43
CA GLU A 482 2.63 7.83 5.63
C GLU A 482 3.97 7.90 6.36
N ALA A 483 4.15 7.13 7.42
CA ALA A 483 5.41 7.10 8.14
C ALA A 483 6.57 6.60 7.27
N VAL A 484 6.34 5.59 6.42
CA VAL A 484 7.35 5.05 5.49
C VAL A 484 7.82 6.14 4.52
N ILE A 485 6.89 6.95 4.02
CA ILE A 485 7.16 8.11 3.16
C ILE A 485 7.92 9.19 3.93
N ASP A 486 7.41 9.61 5.08
CA ASP A 486 7.96 10.67 5.93
C ASP A 486 9.43 10.39 6.27
N ARG A 487 9.75 9.14 6.58
CA ARG A 487 11.11 8.71 6.97
C ARG A 487 12.01 8.33 5.79
N LYS A 488 11.51 8.44 4.55
CA LYS A 488 12.26 8.11 3.32
C LYS A 488 12.84 6.69 3.35
N MET A 489 12.13 5.73 3.94
CA MET A 489 12.62 4.35 4.01
C MET A 489 12.65 3.66 2.64
N THR A 490 11.96 4.22 1.65
CA THR A 490 11.73 3.65 0.32
C THR A 490 12.06 4.64 -0.79
N GLN A 491 12.61 4.15 -1.90
CA GLN A 491 12.84 4.94 -3.13
C GLN A 491 11.90 4.53 -4.28
N GLY A 492 11.15 3.45 -4.09
CA GLY A 492 10.30 2.80 -5.08
C GLY A 492 8.81 3.04 -4.86
N ASN A 493 8.00 2.27 -5.58
CA ASN A 493 6.55 2.46 -5.69
C ASN A 493 5.80 1.85 -4.51
N PHE A 494 4.59 2.37 -4.25
CA PHE A 494 3.56 1.68 -3.49
C PHE A 494 2.81 0.74 -4.42
N VAL A 495 2.69 -0.53 -4.04
CA VAL A 495 2.13 -1.60 -4.88
C VAL A 495 1.11 -2.39 -4.07
N LYS A 496 -0.17 -2.07 -4.25
CA LYS A 496 -1.30 -2.93 -3.86
C LYS A 496 -1.37 -4.11 -4.82
N ILE A 497 -1.36 -5.31 -4.26
CA ILE A 497 -1.33 -6.56 -4.99
C ILE A 497 -2.62 -7.32 -4.72
N ASP A 498 -3.39 -7.53 -5.78
CA ASP A 498 -4.59 -8.34 -5.74
C ASP A 498 -4.29 -9.82 -5.51
N LYS A 499 -5.25 -10.51 -4.87
CA LYS A 499 -5.17 -11.93 -4.52
C LYS A 499 -4.79 -12.84 -5.70
N SER A 500 -5.26 -12.49 -6.90
CA SER A 500 -5.24 -13.29 -8.12
C SER A 500 -3.93 -13.23 -8.91
N ASN A 501 -3.05 -12.27 -8.63
CA ASN A 501 -1.91 -11.97 -9.52
C ASN A 501 -0.58 -11.75 -8.80
N ARG A 502 -0.46 -12.14 -7.53
CA ARG A 502 0.70 -11.77 -6.70
C ARG A 502 2.03 -12.31 -7.24
N GLU A 503 2.02 -13.51 -7.80
CA GLU A 503 3.19 -14.17 -8.35
C GLU A 503 3.81 -13.35 -9.48
N LYS A 504 3.02 -12.51 -10.16
CA LYS A 504 3.49 -11.63 -11.23
C LYS A 504 4.38 -10.48 -10.71
N PHE A 505 4.35 -10.21 -9.40
CA PHE A 505 5.12 -9.14 -8.78
C PHE A 505 6.50 -9.56 -8.26
N VAL A 506 6.80 -10.85 -8.36
CA VAL A 506 8.10 -11.45 -8.01
C VAL A 506 8.52 -12.42 -9.11
N ASN A 507 9.67 -13.05 -8.95
CA ASN A 507 10.06 -14.13 -9.85
C ASN A 507 9.05 -15.29 -9.71
N GLN A 508 8.27 -15.56 -10.77
CA GLN A 508 7.17 -16.52 -10.74
C GLN A 508 7.63 -17.96 -10.48
N SER A 509 8.76 -18.39 -11.06
CA SER A 509 9.25 -19.75 -10.86
C SER A 509 9.74 -19.98 -9.43
N GLU A 510 10.45 -18.99 -8.86
CA GLU A 510 10.84 -19.02 -7.45
C GLU A 510 9.61 -18.94 -6.54
N PHE A 511 8.62 -18.10 -6.87
CA PHE A 511 7.38 -18.03 -6.11
C PHE A 511 6.66 -19.37 -6.05
N GLN A 512 6.52 -20.06 -7.18
CA GLN A 512 5.85 -21.35 -7.24
C GLN A 512 6.59 -22.39 -6.39
N LYS A 513 7.93 -22.43 -6.50
CA LYS A 513 8.78 -23.32 -5.70
C LYS A 513 8.66 -23.03 -4.20
N GLU A 514 8.68 -21.77 -3.80
CA GLU A 514 8.54 -21.36 -2.41
C GLU A 514 7.13 -21.68 -1.87
N PHE A 515 6.09 -21.43 -2.66
CA PHE A 515 4.72 -21.77 -2.31
C PHE A 515 4.54 -23.27 -2.08
N GLU A 516 5.04 -24.11 -2.99
CA GLU A 516 5.00 -25.57 -2.86
C GLU A 516 5.77 -26.04 -1.62
N THR A 517 6.96 -25.46 -1.39
CA THR A 517 7.78 -25.78 -0.21
C THR A 517 7.05 -25.41 1.08
N LEU A 518 6.57 -24.17 1.19
CA LEU A 518 5.95 -23.64 2.40
C LEU A 518 4.62 -24.31 2.76
N LYS A 519 3.91 -24.83 1.75
CA LYS A 519 2.67 -25.58 1.90
C LYS A 519 2.90 -27.09 2.17
N CYS A 520 4.09 -27.60 1.86
CA CYS A 520 4.40 -29.02 2.01
C CYS A 520 4.44 -29.44 3.49
N TRP A 521 3.92 -30.63 3.78
CA TRP A 521 3.91 -31.19 5.13
C TRP A 521 5.33 -31.38 5.70
N ASP A 522 6.30 -31.77 4.87
CA ASP A 522 7.70 -31.92 5.31
C ASP A 522 8.30 -30.58 5.75
N TRP A 523 7.86 -29.47 5.17
CA TRP A 523 8.25 -28.15 5.66
C TRP A 523 7.56 -27.81 6.98
N ILE A 524 6.23 -27.88 7.02
CA ILE A 524 5.44 -27.45 8.18
C ILE A 524 5.76 -28.31 9.41
N TYR A 525 5.85 -29.63 9.24
CA TYR A 525 5.96 -30.61 10.32
C TYR A 525 7.26 -31.41 10.26
N GLY A 526 7.74 -31.77 9.07
CA GLY A 526 8.97 -32.55 8.90
C GLY A 526 10.26 -31.83 9.32
N ASN A 527 10.25 -30.50 9.44
CA ASN A 527 11.38 -29.72 9.97
C ASN A 527 11.37 -29.58 11.50
N THR A 528 10.45 -30.27 12.19
CA THR A 528 10.39 -30.27 13.65
C THR A 528 11.64 -30.95 14.23
N PRO A 529 12.36 -30.30 15.17
CA PRO A 529 13.45 -30.93 15.91
C PRO A 529 12.99 -32.22 16.60
N LYS A 530 13.93 -33.14 16.82
CA LYS A 530 13.65 -34.42 17.50
C LYS A 530 12.88 -34.18 18.80
N PHE A 531 11.86 -34.99 19.03
CA PHE A 531 11.02 -34.91 20.22
C PHE A 531 10.49 -36.29 20.60
N SER A 532 10.07 -36.44 21.86
CA SER A 532 9.42 -37.67 22.33
C SER A 532 8.05 -37.37 22.91
N ILE A 533 7.14 -38.33 22.74
CA ILE A 533 5.82 -38.32 23.36
C ILE A 533 5.73 -39.55 24.28
N PRO A 534 5.44 -39.38 25.58
CA PRO A 534 5.12 -40.51 26.44
C PRO A 534 3.80 -41.13 26.00
N VAL A 535 3.81 -42.45 25.78
CA VAL A 535 2.62 -43.21 25.36
C VAL A 535 1.98 -43.89 26.56
N GLU A 536 2.81 -44.50 27.41
CA GLU A 536 2.41 -45.09 28.70
C GLU A 536 3.62 -45.16 29.64
N LYS A 537 3.46 -45.75 30.83
CA LYS A 537 4.55 -45.85 31.81
C LYS A 537 5.75 -46.58 31.21
N ASN A 538 6.91 -45.94 31.23
CA ASN A 538 8.19 -46.43 30.66
C ASN A 538 8.19 -46.65 29.13
N CYS A 539 7.15 -46.23 28.41
CA CYS A 539 7.10 -46.34 26.96
C CYS A 539 6.89 -44.97 26.31
N GLU A 540 7.79 -44.59 25.39
CA GLU A 540 7.72 -43.35 24.62
C GLU A 540 7.87 -43.61 23.13
N ALA A 541 7.24 -42.76 22.33
CA ALA A 541 7.46 -42.66 20.89
C ALA A 541 8.44 -41.52 20.62
N ILE A 542 9.53 -41.80 19.91
CA ILE A 542 10.53 -40.81 19.50
C ILE A 542 10.29 -40.47 18.04
N PHE A 543 10.21 -39.17 17.75
CA PHE A 543 9.95 -38.64 16.43
C PHE A 543 11.17 -37.91 15.89
N GLU A 544 11.49 -38.18 14.62
CA GLU A 544 12.53 -37.51 13.87
C GLU A 544 12.00 -37.15 12.48
N LYS A 545 12.22 -35.89 12.05
CA LYS A 545 11.65 -35.34 10.82
C LYS A 545 10.12 -35.56 10.70
N GLY A 546 9.43 -35.41 11.83
CA GLY A 546 7.99 -35.63 11.95
C GLY A 546 7.53 -37.08 11.83
N ARG A 547 8.43 -38.07 11.80
CA ARG A 547 8.11 -39.49 11.63
C ARG A 547 8.53 -40.31 12.85
N ILE A 548 7.82 -41.39 13.15
CA ILE A 548 8.18 -42.27 14.27
C ILE A 548 9.51 -42.95 13.94
N LYS A 549 10.55 -42.62 14.72
CA LYS A 549 11.89 -43.18 14.58
C LYS A 549 12.08 -44.41 15.46
N SER A 550 11.52 -44.39 16.67
CA SER A 550 11.50 -45.53 17.59
C SER A 550 10.27 -45.46 18.48
N LEU A 551 9.84 -46.63 18.97
CA LEU A 551 8.78 -46.78 19.95
C LEU A 551 9.26 -47.76 21.01
N SER A 552 9.31 -47.33 22.27
CA SER A 552 9.58 -48.22 23.39
C SER A 552 8.37 -49.14 23.63
N LEU A 553 8.63 -50.42 23.86
CA LEU A 553 7.61 -51.45 24.03
C LEU A 553 7.66 -52.07 25.44
N PRO A 554 6.53 -52.60 25.96
CA PRO A 554 6.47 -53.32 27.22
C PRO A 554 7.39 -54.55 27.27
N VAL A 555 8.13 -54.70 28.37
CA VAL A 555 9.16 -55.74 28.57
C VAL A 555 8.63 -57.18 28.48
N HIS A 556 7.34 -57.41 28.81
CA HIS A 556 6.74 -58.76 28.91
C HIS A 556 5.97 -59.21 27.65
N SER A 557 6.14 -58.52 26.52
CA SER A 557 5.43 -58.85 25.27
C SER A 557 6.21 -59.83 24.38
N LEU A 558 5.49 -60.66 23.62
CA LEU A 558 6.09 -61.65 22.69
C LEU A 558 6.89 -60.95 21.59
N GLN A 559 8.12 -61.41 21.32
CA GLN A 559 9.00 -60.82 20.30
C GLN A 559 8.32 -60.72 18.92
N ALA A 560 7.59 -61.75 18.50
CA ALA A 560 6.89 -61.75 17.22
C ALA A 560 5.82 -60.66 17.11
N ASP A 561 5.17 -60.29 18.22
CA ASP A 561 4.18 -59.19 18.23
C ASP A 561 4.87 -57.83 18.31
N GLN A 562 6.00 -57.73 19.02
CA GLN A 562 6.83 -56.52 19.02
C GLN A 562 7.35 -56.18 17.62
N ASP A 563 7.90 -57.17 16.90
CA ASP A 563 8.46 -56.99 15.56
C ASP A 563 7.38 -56.55 14.56
N LYS A 564 6.17 -57.15 14.64
CA LYS A 564 5.01 -56.72 13.83
C LYS A 564 4.65 -55.25 14.07
N VAL A 565 4.58 -54.84 15.34
CA VAL A 565 4.25 -53.45 15.72
C VAL A 565 5.30 -52.49 15.18
N LEU A 566 6.59 -52.76 15.42
CA LEU A 566 7.68 -51.89 14.95
C LEU A 566 7.71 -51.81 13.42
N HIS A 567 7.62 -52.96 12.72
CA HIS A 567 7.62 -52.98 11.26
C HIS A 567 6.47 -52.15 10.66
N ALA A 568 5.30 -52.15 11.30
CA ALA A 568 4.14 -51.41 10.81
C ALA A 568 4.17 -49.91 11.14
N ILE A 569 4.71 -49.53 12.29
CA ILE A 569 4.62 -48.15 12.83
C ILE A 569 5.84 -47.30 12.45
N LEU A 570 7.05 -47.85 12.44
CA LEU A 570 8.27 -47.08 12.19
C LEU A 570 8.23 -46.41 10.81
N GLY A 571 8.69 -45.16 10.76
CA GLY A 571 8.66 -44.32 9.55
C GLY A 571 7.30 -43.65 9.27
N THR A 572 6.25 -44.00 10.00
CA THR A 572 4.93 -43.38 9.82
C THR A 572 4.98 -41.89 10.21
N GLU A 573 4.42 -41.04 9.35
CA GLU A 573 4.26 -39.62 9.62
C GLU A 573 3.35 -39.38 10.82
N CYS A 574 3.72 -38.40 11.63
CA CYS A 574 2.95 -37.90 12.77
C CYS A 574 1.72 -37.14 12.26
N LYS A 575 0.75 -37.88 11.74
CA LYS A 575 -0.55 -37.43 11.22
C LYS A 575 -1.63 -38.37 11.74
N GLU A 576 -2.70 -37.82 12.32
CA GLU A 576 -3.84 -38.58 12.82
C GLU A 576 -4.26 -39.74 11.89
N LYS A 577 -4.62 -39.43 10.64
CA LYS A 577 -5.18 -40.41 9.70
C LYS A 577 -4.22 -41.56 9.40
N LEU A 578 -2.93 -41.27 9.24
CA LEU A 578 -1.92 -42.27 8.87
C LEU A 578 -1.59 -43.17 10.06
N LEU A 579 -1.41 -42.58 11.25
CA LEU A 579 -1.17 -43.34 12.48
C LEU A 579 -2.36 -44.25 12.78
N LYS A 580 -3.59 -43.73 12.76
CA LYS A 580 -4.78 -44.55 13.00
C LYS A 580 -4.92 -45.70 12.00
N ALA A 581 -4.67 -45.45 10.72
CA ALA A 581 -4.73 -46.49 9.69
C ALA A 581 -3.70 -47.61 9.90
N LYS A 582 -2.54 -47.30 10.49
CA LYS A 582 -1.53 -48.30 10.85
C LYS A 582 -1.85 -49.02 12.17
N ILE A 583 -2.39 -48.31 13.15
CA ILE A 583 -2.66 -48.84 14.50
C ILE A 583 -3.92 -49.73 14.54
N GLN A 584 -4.98 -49.35 13.81
CA GLN A 584 -6.27 -50.05 13.86
C GLN A 584 -6.17 -51.55 13.54
N PRO A 585 -5.47 -51.98 12.46
CA PRO A 585 -5.32 -53.40 12.16
C PRO A 585 -4.46 -54.13 13.20
N LEU A 586 -3.43 -53.46 13.75
CA LEU A 586 -2.52 -54.07 14.72
C LEU A 586 -3.23 -54.47 16.01
N MET A 587 -4.19 -53.68 16.49
CA MET A 587 -4.95 -53.98 17.71
C MET A 587 -5.66 -55.35 17.67
N ASN A 588 -6.02 -55.84 16.48
CA ASN A 588 -6.63 -57.15 16.28
C ASN A 588 -5.61 -58.27 16.02
N GLN A 589 -4.37 -57.93 15.65
CA GLN A 589 -3.33 -58.88 15.24
C GLN A 589 -2.36 -59.23 16.37
N VAL A 590 -2.17 -58.34 17.35
CA VAL A 590 -1.36 -58.63 18.53
C VAL A 590 -2.16 -59.40 19.58
N THR A 591 -1.50 -60.30 20.29
CA THR A 591 -2.09 -61.12 21.34
C THR A 591 -1.86 -60.54 22.74
N SER A 592 -0.74 -59.87 22.96
CA SER A 592 -0.38 -59.23 24.24
C SER A 592 -1.34 -58.11 24.64
N ALA A 593 -1.87 -58.18 25.86
CA ALA A 593 -2.73 -57.15 26.43
C ALA A 593 -1.98 -55.80 26.61
N ASP A 594 -0.71 -55.85 27.02
CA ASP A 594 0.13 -54.66 27.19
C ASP A 594 0.34 -53.94 25.86
N LEU A 595 0.63 -54.67 24.77
CA LEU A 595 0.74 -54.07 23.44
C LEU A 595 -0.59 -53.48 22.96
N LYS A 596 -1.73 -54.12 23.24
CA LYS A 596 -3.05 -53.54 22.92
C LYS A 596 -3.29 -52.24 23.69
N SER A 597 -2.91 -52.18 24.96
CA SER A 597 -2.96 -50.96 25.77
C SER A 597 -2.10 -49.85 25.15
N LEU A 598 -0.83 -50.15 24.86
CA LEU A 598 0.10 -49.20 24.21
C LEU A 598 -0.47 -48.67 22.90
N LEU A 599 -0.99 -49.55 22.03
CA LEU A 599 -1.58 -49.18 20.74
C LEU A 599 -2.83 -48.31 20.92
N SER A 600 -3.68 -48.61 21.91
CA SER A 600 -4.85 -47.80 22.24
C SER A 600 -4.48 -46.39 22.72
N ASN A 601 -3.43 -46.30 23.55
CA ASN A 601 -2.87 -45.02 24.00
C ASN A 601 -2.28 -44.22 22.83
N LEU A 602 -1.50 -44.87 21.97
CA LEU A 602 -0.94 -44.23 20.77
C LEU A 602 -2.04 -43.78 19.79
N TYR A 603 -3.11 -44.57 19.64
CA TYR A 603 -4.28 -44.19 18.85
C TYR A 603 -4.98 -42.94 19.42
N SER A 604 -5.09 -42.87 20.75
CA SER A 604 -5.68 -41.73 21.46
C SER A 604 -4.83 -40.47 21.29
N ILE A 605 -3.50 -40.60 21.40
CA ILE A 605 -2.54 -39.53 21.12
C ILE A 605 -2.66 -39.06 19.68
N ALA A 606 -2.87 -39.96 18.71
CA ALA A 606 -3.03 -39.59 17.30
C ALA A 606 -4.21 -38.63 17.05
N ASN A 607 -5.21 -38.56 17.93
CA ASN A 607 -6.26 -37.53 17.83
C ASN A 607 -5.74 -36.10 18.05
N LEU A 608 -4.65 -35.95 18.80
CA LEU A 608 -4.06 -34.67 19.18
C LEU A 608 -2.99 -34.19 18.17
N LEU A 609 -2.70 -35.00 17.14
CA LEU A 609 -1.61 -34.83 16.17
C LEU A 609 -2.11 -34.50 14.77
#